data_AF-A0A3L0W375-F1
#
_entry.id   AF-A0A3L0W375-F1
#
_cell.length_a   1.000
_cell.length_b   1.000
_cell.length_c   1.000
_cell.angle_alpha   90.00
_cell.angle_beta   90.00
_cell.angle_gamma   90.00
#
_symmetry.space_group_name_H-M   'P 1'
#
loop_
_entity.id
_entity.type
_entity.pdbx_description
1 polymer ?
#
loop_
_entity_poly.entity_id
_entity_poly.type
_entity_poly.pdbx_seq_one_letter_code
_entity_poly.pdbx_strand_id
1 'polypeptide(L)'
;MSIMNFIRLNRLVTAEQAGLVAAGILPAEVNSSIFTAKNGNYTGWQTAVTIRDALLNNVVTCLTPAPALITYWDSFGEGYAEYRDIADITDAIFERGTPNAVSFEASTLWPWIANHVDIDPELHACIQKYCDAQKSANETTANSTQENKPADDTQSVEQVTALAEKVAELTERLQQAEAEIAALKGRAPTFRHMTPLLELVAEVQERYWGDNWDQSDPDTNTRQDDIVEWIKADPRCGKNNKGEPSEKRAEMVAIVAKPITRSPSNSPPEP
;
A
#
# COMPACT_ATOMS: atom_id res chain seq x y z
N MET A 1 -16.44 2.56 5.05
CA MET A 1 -15.75 2.63 6.36
C MET A 1 -15.72 4.09 6.76
N SER A 2 -15.92 4.49 8.03
CA SER A 2 -15.81 5.90 8.45
C SER A 2 -14.45 6.17 9.08
N ILE A 3 -14.04 7.45 9.19
CA ILE A 3 -12.79 7.84 9.87
C ILE A 3 -12.80 7.37 11.34
N MET A 4 -13.96 7.47 12.00
CA MET A 4 -14.12 6.99 13.37
C MET A 4 -13.90 5.48 13.49
N ASN A 5 -14.39 4.71 12.51
CA ASN A 5 -14.14 3.26 12.48
C ASN A 5 -12.67 2.96 12.17
N PHE A 6 -12.02 3.78 11.33
CA PHE A 6 -10.59 3.63 11.05
C PHE A 6 -9.75 3.81 12.32
N ILE A 7 -10.00 4.87 13.10
CA ILE A 7 -9.30 5.15 14.37
C ILE A 7 -9.46 3.99 15.37
N ARG A 8 -10.65 3.40 15.44
CA ARG A 8 -10.98 2.34 16.41
C ARG A 8 -10.42 0.97 16.04
N LEU A 9 -10.38 0.64 14.75
CA LEU A 9 -10.09 -0.72 14.30
C LEU A 9 -8.61 -0.94 13.96
N ASN A 10 -7.89 0.11 13.55
CA ASN A 10 -6.50 -0.03 13.13
C ASN A 10 -5.57 0.11 14.34
N ARG A 11 -4.90 -0.99 14.70
CA ARG A 11 -3.87 -1.00 15.74
C ARG A 11 -2.57 -0.33 15.28
N LEU A 12 -2.21 -0.53 14.02
CA LEU A 12 -1.01 0.03 13.39
C LEU A 12 -1.44 0.98 12.28
N VAL A 13 -0.88 2.19 12.26
CA VAL A 13 -1.28 3.26 11.34
C VAL A 13 -0.02 3.87 10.72
N THR A 14 0.02 4.00 9.39
CA THR A 14 1.16 4.63 8.70
C THR A 14 1.13 6.15 8.83
N ALA A 15 2.28 6.81 8.68
CA ALA A 15 2.38 8.27 8.67
C ALA A 15 1.46 8.91 7.61
N GLU A 16 1.31 8.30 6.43
CA GLU A 16 0.39 8.79 5.40
C GLU A 16 -1.06 8.66 5.85
N GLN A 17 -1.46 7.50 6.38
CA GLN A 17 -2.82 7.28 6.85
C GLN A 17 -3.17 8.21 8.01
N ALA A 18 -2.21 8.44 8.92
CA ALA A 18 -2.33 9.37 10.02
C ALA A 18 -2.56 10.81 9.54
N GLY A 19 -1.76 11.26 8.58
CA GLY A 19 -1.92 12.58 7.96
C GLY A 19 -3.27 12.75 7.26
N LEU A 20 -3.73 11.72 6.54
CA LEU A 20 -5.04 11.73 5.89
C LEU A 20 -6.18 11.84 6.89
N VAL A 21 -6.16 10.98 7.93
CA VAL A 21 -7.18 10.99 8.98
C VAL A 21 -7.23 12.34 9.69
N ALA A 22 -6.07 12.89 10.05
CA ALA A 22 -5.98 14.18 10.73
C ALA A 22 -6.46 15.35 9.85
N ALA A 23 -6.36 15.22 8.53
CA ALA A 23 -6.92 16.15 7.56
C ALA A 23 -8.41 15.92 7.25
N GLY A 24 -9.07 14.98 7.93
CA GLY A 24 -10.48 14.63 7.69
C GLY A 24 -10.72 13.81 6.42
N ILE A 25 -9.68 13.18 5.87
CA ILE A 25 -9.75 12.35 4.66
C ILE A 25 -9.74 10.87 5.08
N LEU A 26 -10.68 10.08 4.55
CA LEU A 26 -10.72 8.66 4.82
C LEU A 26 -9.60 7.94 4.04
N PRO A 27 -8.69 7.19 4.71
CA PRO A 27 -7.61 6.49 4.00
C PRO A 27 -8.10 5.51 2.94
N ALA A 28 -9.26 4.87 3.16
CA ALA A 28 -9.86 3.94 2.22
C ALA A 28 -10.30 4.61 0.90
N GLU A 29 -10.61 5.91 0.89
CA GLU A 29 -10.95 6.67 -0.32
C GLU A 29 -9.72 7.02 -1.15
N VAL A 30 -8.55 7.10 -0.51
CA VAL A 30 -7.28 7.45 -1.14
C VAL A 30 -6.46 6.22 -1.52
N ASN A 31 -6.78 5.06 -0.94
CA ASN A 31 -6.05 3.79 -1.10
C ASN A 31 -5.92 3.32 -2.56
N SER A 32 -6.80 3.75 -3.46
CA SER A 32 -6.73 3.45 -4.89
C SER A 32 -5.91 4.45 -5.71
N SER A 33 -5.51 5.60 -5.16
CA SER A 33 -4.56 6.51 -5.82
C SER A 33 -4.04 7.63 -4.90
N ILE A 34 -2.99 7.33 -4.11
CA ILE A 34 -2.12 8.36 -3.50
C ILE A 34 -1.63 9.36 -4.56
N PHE A 35 -1.48 8.91 -5.81
CA PHE A 35 -1.14 9.76 -6.95
C PHE A 35 -2.26 10.78 -7.31
N THR A 36 -3.53 10.36 -7.30
CA THR A 36 -4.68 11.25 -7.52
C THR A 36 -4.83 12.25 -6.37
N ALA A 37 -4.51 11.82 -5.14
CA ALA A 37 -4.48 12.70 -3.99
C ALA A 37 -3.29 13.69 -4.03
N LYS A 38 -2.10 13.26 -4.49
CA LYS A 38 -0.93 14.12 -4.75
C LYS A 38 -1.21 15.27 -5.71
N ASN A 39 -2.11 15.10 -6.68
CA ASN A 39 -2.48 16.15 -7.64
C ASN A 39 -3.49 17.19 -7.09
N GLY A 40 -3.76 17.20 -5.77
CA GLY A 40 -4.49 18.29 -5.12
C GLY A 40 -6.02 18.23 -5.26
N ASN A 41 -6.59 17.10 -5.69
CA ASN A 41 -8.03 16.95 -5.86
C ASN A 41 -8.82 16.81 -4.53
N TYR A 42 -8.14 16.68 -3.40
CA TYR A 42 -8.77 16.52 -2.09
C TYR A 42 -8.54 17.77 -1.22
N THR A 43 -9.65 18.38 -0.77
CA THR A 43 -9.63 19.41 0.27
C THR A 43 -8.95 18.84 1.52
N GLY A 44 -7.92 19.52 2.03
CA GLY A 44 -7.14 19.07 3.19
C GLY A 44 -5.87 18.26 2.87
N TRP A 45 -5.58 17.95 1.59
CA TRP A 45 -4.38 17.22 1.20
C TRP A 45 -3.07 17.90 1.66
N GLN A 46 -2.97 19.22 1.52
CA GLN A 46 -1.78 19.97 1.97
C GLN A 46 -1.59 19.86 3.49
N THR A 47 -2.69 19.82 4.24
CA THR A 47 -2.67 19.58 5.69
C THR A 47 -2.17 18.17 5.99
N ALA A 48 -2.67 17.15 5.26
CA ALA A 48 -2.22 15.78 5.41
C ALA A 48 -0.71 15.61 5.15
N VAL A 49 -0.18 16.27 4.11
CA VAL A 49 1.26 16.27 3.78
C VAL A 49 2.07 16.93 4.89
N THR A 50 1.63 18.08 5.37
CA THR A 50 2.29 18.80 6.47
C THR A 50 2.36 17.95 7.73
N ILE A 51 1.27 17.26 8.08
CA ILE A 51 1.19 16.39 9.26
C ILE A 51 2.08 15.16 9.10
N ARG A 52 2.08 14.53 7.91
CA ARG A 52 2.98 13.42 7.60
C ARG A 52 4.43 13.84 7.78
N ASP A 53 4.82 14.99 7.23
CA ASP A 53 6.20 15.47 7.30
C ASP A 53 6.59 15.83 8.74
N ALA A 54 5.67 16.38 9.52
CA ALA A 54 5.87 16.59 10.96
C ALA A 54 6.10 15.26 11.70
N LEU A 55 5.31 14.22 11.40
CA LEU A 55 5.50 12.89 11.99
C LEU A 55 6.86 12.28 11.61
N LEU A 56 7.24 12.33 10.34
CA LEU A 56 8.54 11.82 9.88
C LEU A 56 9.70 12.58 10.51
N ASN A 57 9.61 13.91 10.60
CA ASN A 57 10.63 14.72 11.26
C ASN A 57 10.75 14.39 12.76
N ASN A 58 9.63 14.19 13.46
CA ASN A 58 9.67 13.80 14.87
C ASN A 58 10.26 12.40 15.10
N VAL A 59 10.04 11.46 14.17
CA VAL A 59 10.69 10.15 14.22
C VAL A 59 12.21 10.30 14.15
N VAL A 60 12.71 11.17 13.27
CA VAL A 60 14.16 11.39 13.11
C VAL A 60 14.76 12.16 14.31
N THR A 61 14.01 13.06 14.95
CA THR A 61 14.56 13.95 15.99
C THR A 61 14.36 13.46 17.41
N CYS A 62 13.22 12.83 17.72
CA CYS A 62 12.83 12.54 19.11
C CYS A 62 12.11 11.20 19.31
N LEU A 63 11.82 10.45 18.24
CA LEU A 63 11.11 9.15 18.30
C LEU A 63 9.79 9.25 19.08
N THR A 64 9.09 10.39 19.00
CA THR A 64 7.78 10.59 19.64
C THR A 64 6.74 11.08 18.63
N PRO A 65 5.67 10.31 18.35
CA PRO A 65 5.34 9.02 18.94
C PRO A 65 6.33 7.93 18.51
N ALA A 66 6.53 6.91 19.36
CA ALA A 66 7.47 5.84 19.09
C ALA A 66 7.07 5.08 17.81
N PRO A 67 7.95 4.99 16.80
CA PRO A 67 7.69 4.20 15.62
C PRO A 67 7.61 2.72 16.00
N ALA A 68 6.60 2.03 15.46
CA ALA A 68 6.41 0.59 15.64
C ALA A 68 7.01 -0.22 14.47
N LEU A 69 7.19 0.42 13.32
CA LEU A 69 7.79 -0.16 12.12
C LEU A 69 8.32 0.98 11.25
N ILE A 70 9.55 0.84 10.76
CA ILE A 70 10.07 1.68 9.66
C ILE A 70 10.48 0.80 8.49
N THR A 71 10.42 1.38 7.30
CA THR A 71 10.85 0.71 6.06
C THR A 71 11.77 1.61 5.24
N TYR A 72 12.81 1.01 4.68
CA TYR A 72 13.67 1.63 3.67
C TYR A 72 13.60 0.85 2.38
N TRP A 73 13.45 1.55 1.26
CA TRP A 73 13.60 0.98 -0.07
C TRP A 73 15.05 1.05 -0.48
N ASP A 74 15.54 -0.06 -1.03
CA ASP A 74 16.76 -0.05 -1.82
C ASP A 74 16.60 0.94 -3.00
N SER A 75 17.62 1.76 -3.23
CA SER A 75 17.69 2.68 -4.38
C SER A 75 17.57 1.96 -5.74
N PHE A 76 17.79 0.66 -5.77
CA PHE A 76 17.68 -0.21 -6.95
C PHE A 76 16.38 -1.03 -7.01
N GLY A 77 15.47 -0.89 -6.04
CA GLY A 77 14.11 -1.44 -6.10
C GLY A 77 13.98 -2.95 -5.92
N GLU A 78 15.05 -3.67 -5.58
CA GLU A 78 15.06 -5.14 -5.51
C GLU A 78 14.87 -5.68 -4.07
N GLY A 79 14.85 -4.81 -3.06
CA GLY A 79 14.62 -5.20 -1.66
C GLY A 79 14.09 -4.07 -0.78
N TYR A 80 13.39 -4.45 0.29
CA TYR A 80 12.98 -3.55 1.37
C TYR A 80 13.57 -4.03 2.69
N ALA A 81 14.10 -3.09 3.48
CA ALA A 81 14.54 -3.36 4.85
C ALA A 81 13.45 -2.90 5.81
N GLU A 82 12.99 -3.79 6.69
CA GLU A 82 12.03 -3.49 7.75
C GLU A 82 12.69 -3.59 9.12
N TYR A 83 12.38 -2.64 9.99
CA TYR A 83 12.83 -2.65 11.38
C TYR A 83 11.63 -2.46 12.30
N ARG A 84 11.52 -3.34 13.31
CA ARG A 84 10.38 -3.40 14.25
C ARG A 84 10.80 -3.20 15.70
N ASP A 85 12.05 -3.53 16.03
CA ASP A 85 12.62 -3.25 17.34
C ASP A 85 13.07 -1.79 17.43
N ILE A 86 12.82 -1.13 18.56
CA ILE A 86 13.12 0.29 18.72
C ILE A 86 14.63 0.59 18.69
N ALA A 87 15.47 -0.34 19.15
CA ALA A 87 16.92 -0.20 19.07
C ALA A 87 17.37 -0.26 17.61
N ASP A 88 16.93 -1.28 16.87
CA ASP A 88 17.24 -1.43 15.44
C ASP A 88 16.70 -0.26 14.61
N ILE A 89 15.51 0.26 14.96
CA ILE A 89 14.92 1.45 14.34
C ILE A 89 15.81 2.67 14.58
N THR A 90 16.29 2.86 15.80
CA THR A 90 17.14 4.00 16.16
C THR A 90 18.46 3.94 15.39
N ASP A 91 19.09 2.77 15.34
CA ASP A 91 20.33 2.55 14.59
C ASP A 91 20.12 2.78 13.09
N ALA A 92 19.04 2.23 12.52
CA ALA A 92 18.71 2.42 11.12
C ALA A 92 18.45 3.90 10.75
N ILE A 93 17.78 4.67 11.61
CA ILE A 93 17.57 6.11 11.40
C ILE A 93 18.90 6.86 11.46
N PHE A 94 19.78 6.50 12.39
CA PHE A 94 21.10 7.11 12.50
C PHE A 94 21.98 6.82 11.28
N GLU A 95 21.95 5.59 10.77
CA GLU A 95 22.77 5.17 9.62
C GLU A 95 22.21 5.65 8.28
N ARG A 96 20.89 5.63 8.10
CA ARG A 96 20.23 5.79 6.80
C ARG A 96 19.40 7.07 6.67
N GLY A 97 19.20 7.82 7.75
CA GLY A 97 18.40 9.05 7.74
C GLY A 97 16.90 8.76 7.68
N THR A 98 16.16 9.55 6.89
CA THR A 98 14.69 9.50 6.86
C THR A 98 14.16 8.22 6.19
N PRO A 99 13.31 7.42 6.88
CA PRO A 99 12.70 6.22 6.31
C PRO A 99 11.66 6.53 5.21
N ASN A 100 11.43 5.57 4.31
CA ASN A 100 10.46 5.69 3.22
C ASN A 100 9.02 5.63 3.73
N ALA A 101 8.75 4.75 4.69
CA ALA A 101 7.46 4.71 5.38
C ALA A 101 7.65 4.35 6.85
N VAL A 102 6.80 4.92 7.70
CA VAL A 102 6.78 4.70 9.15
C VAL A 102 5.37 4.35 9.58
N SER A 103 5.25 3.37 10.47
CA SER A 103 4.00 3.04 11.13
C SER A 103 4.12 3.17 12.64
N PHE A 104 3.03 3.56 13.26
CA PHE A 104 2.92 3.81 14.69
C PHE A 104 1.81 2.97 15.31
N GLU A 105 1.91 2.68 16.60
CA GLU A 105 0.77 2.16 17.34
C GLU A 105 -0.29 3.25 17.52
N ALA A 106 -1.53 2.93 17.21
CA ALA A 106 -2.67 3.85 17.34
C ALA A 106 -2.85 4.40 18.77
N SER A 107 -2.47 3.60 19.78
CA SER A 107 -2.49 3.95 21.21
C SER A 107 -1.62 5.17 21.54
N THR A 108 -0.49 5.36 20.85
CA THR A 108 0.46 6.46 21.08
C THR A 108 0.33 7.56 20.04
N LEU A 109 -0.01 7.19 18.81
CA LEU A 109 -0.18 8.11 17.69
C LEU A 109 -1.33 9.10 17.89
N TRP A 110 -2.54 8.62 18.20
CA TRP A 110 -3.72 9.49 18.27
C TRP A 110 -3.63 10.53 19.41
N PRO A 111 -3.18 10.19 20.63
CA PRO A 111 -2.91 11.19 21.66
C PRO A 111 -1.87 12.22 21.22
N TRP A 112 -0.83 11.80 20.49
CA TRP A 112 0.18 12.72 20.00
C TRP A 112 -0.42 13.72 19.00
N ILE A 113 -1.21 13.23 18.03
CA ILE A 113 -1.89 14.08 17.03
C ILE A 113 -2.82 15.07 17.71
N ALA A 114 -3.66 14.64 18.65
CA ALA A 114 -4.60 15.53 19.34
C ALA A 114 -3.89 16.66 20.11
N ASN A 115 -2.67 16.43 20.61
CA ASN A 115 -1.92 17.41 21.39
C ASN A 115 -1.03 18.35 20.56
N HIS A 116 -0.61 17.94 19.36
CA HIS A 116 0.41 18.65 18.58
C HIS A 116 -0.09 19.16 17.22
N VAL A 117 -1.27 18.73 16.78
CA VAL A 117 -1.83 19.08 15.47
C VAL A 117 -3.16 19.78 15.68
N ASP A 118 -3.35 20.91 15.00
CA ASP A 118 -4.65 21.56 14.92
C ASP A 118 -5.56 20.75 13.98
N ILE A 119 -6.49 20.02 14.58
CA ILE A 119 -7.42 19.12 13.90
C ILE A 119 -8.86 19.55 14.13
N ASP A 120 -9.75 19.09 13.26
CA ASP A 120 -11.18 19.35 13.37
C ASP A 120 -11.72 18.99 14.78
N PRO A 121 -12.55 19.85 15.42
CA PRO A 121 -13.08 19.60 16.76
C PRO A 121 -13.87 18.30 16.92
N GLU A 122 -14.61 17.85 15.89
CA GLU A 122 -15.33 16.58 15.93
C GLU A 122 -14.36 15.39 15.88
N LEU A 123 -13.29 15.52 15.10
CA LEU A 123 -12.21 14.53 15.05
C LEU A 123 -11.45 14.47 16.38
N HIS A 124 -11.15 15.62 16.97
CA HIS A 124 -10.53 15.71 18.29
C HIS A 124 -11.39 15.03 19.36
N ALA A 125 -12.71 15.29 19.37
CA ALA A 125 -13.64 14.62 20.29
C ALA A 125 -13.69 13.10 20.05
N CYS A 126 -13.57 12.65 18.81
CA CYS A 126 -13.50 11.22 18.49
C CYS A 126 -12.22 10.57 19.02
N ILE A 127 -11.07 11.21 18.83
CA ILE A 127 -9.78 10.75 19.35
C ILE A 127 -9.82 10.69 20.87
N GLN A 128 -10.38 11.72 21.53
CA GLN A 128 -10.51 11.75 22.99
C GLN A 128 -11.32 10.55 23.50
N LYS A 129 -12.47 10.26 22.89
CA LYS A 129 -13.28 9.08 23.23
C LYS A 129 -12.52 7.76 23.05
N TYR A 130 -11.70 7.65 22.02
CA TYR A 130 -10.84 6.48 21.81
C TYR A 130 -9.80 6.35 22.93
N CYS A 131 -9.12 7.45 23.28
CA CYS A 131 -8.13 7.48 24.36
C CYS A 131 -8.74 7.12 25.73
N ASP A 132 -9.94 7.62 26.03
CA ASP A 132 -10.64 7.33 27.28
C ASP A 132 -11.07 5.85 27.37
N ALA A 133 -11.52 5.27 26.25
CA ALA A 133 -11.85 3.84 26.18
C ALA A 133 -10.60 2.95 26.40
N GLN A 134 -9.44 3.34 25.86
CA GLN A 134 -8.19 2.62 26.05
C GLN A 134 -7.70 2.67 27.52
N LYS A 135 -7.85 3.82 28.19
CA LYS A 135 -7.52 3.97 29.62
C LYS A 135 -8.40 3.06 30.49
N SER A 136 -9.72 3.05 30.24
CA SER A 136 -10.65 2.20 30.98
C SER A 136 -10.37 0.70 30.81
N ALA A 137 -9.97 0.26 29.61
CA ALA A 137 -9.57 -1.12 29.35
C ALA A 137 -8.27 -1.51 30.08
N ASN A 138 -7.29 -0.61 30.11
CA ASN A 138 -6.01 -0.84 30.78
C ASN A 138 -6.14 -0.80 32.31
N GLU A 139 -7.01 0.06 32.86
CA GLU A 139 -7.32 0.09 34.29
C GLU A 139 -8.07 -1.18 34.76
N THR A 140 -8.96 -1.72 33.92
CA THR A 140 -9.66 -3.00 34.20
C THR A 140 -8.68 -4.18 34.22
N THR A 141 -7.65 -4.13 33.38
CA THR A 141 -6.61 -5.18 33.32
C THR A 141 -5.58 -5.03 34.44
N ALA A 142 -5.21 -3.80 34.80
CA ALA A 142 -4.27 -3.53 35.90
C ALA A 142 -4.84 -3.84 37.29
N ASN A 143 -6.15 -3.67 37.49
CA ASN A 143 -6.82 -3.95 38.77
C ASN A 143 -7.22 -5.43 38.96
N SER A 144 -7.02 -6.31 37.97
CA SER A 144 -7.39 -7.73 38.08
C SER A 144 -6.32 -8.64 38.67
N THR A 145 -5.21 -8.12 39.22
CA THR A 145 -4.18 -8.94 39.90
C THR A 145 -4.36 -9.04 41.42
N GLN A 146 -5.30 -8.31 42.04
CA GLN A 146 -5.63 -8.51 43.45
C GLN A 146 -7.11 -8.22 43.73
N GLU A 147 -7.93 -9.27 43.77
CA GLU A 147 -8.78 -9.59 44.94
C GLU A 147 -9.59 -10.86 44.67
N ASN A 148 -9.36 -11.87 45.51
CA ASN A 148 -10.24 -13.02 45.67
C ASN A 148 -11.64 -12.56 46.11
N LYS A 149 -12.67 -12.82 45.30
CA LYS A 149 -14.03 -13.06 45.82
C LYS A 149 -14.87 -13.89 44.83
N PRO A 150 -15.60 -14.92 45.29
CA PRO A 150 -16.34 -15.81 44.43
C PRO A 150 -17.73 -15.25 44.14
N ALA A 151 -18.10 -15.12 42.86
CA ALA A 151 -19.47 -15.19 42.37
C ALA A 151 -19.51 -15.04 40.84
N ASP A 152 -19.77 -16.15 40.14
CA ASP A 152 -20.90 -16.38 39.23
C ASP A 152 -20.47 -17.24 38.02
N ASP A 153 -20.18 -18.51 38.34
CA ASP A 153 -19.56 -19.49 37.43
C ASP A 153 -20.50 -20.06 36.34
N THR A 154 -21.76 -19.62 36.29
CA THR A 154 -22.73 -20.20 35.35
C THR A 154 -22.95 -19.35 34.09
N GLN A 155 -22.82 -18.02 34.19
CA GLN A 155 -23.06 -17.12 33.06
C GLN A 155 -21.78 -16.80 32.26
N SER A 156 -20.60 -16.93 32.88
CA SER A 156 -19.31 -16.69 32.23
C SER A 156 -18.90 -17.86 31.31
N VAL A 157 -19.23 -19.09 31.69
CA VAL A 157 -18.85 -20.29 30.92
C VAL A 157 -19.58 -20.34 29.59
N GLU A 158 -20.89 -20.03 29.55
CA GLU A 158 -21.66 -20.00 28.29
C GLU A 158 -21.19 -18.88 27.34
N GLN A 159 -20.77 -17.73 27.88
CA GLN A 159 -20.23 -16.65 27.06
C GLN A 159 -18.83 -16.99 26.53
N VAL A 160 -18.00 -17.64 27.34
CA VAL A 160 -16.66 -18.08 26.92
C VAL A 160 -16.74 -19.19 25.88
N THR A 161 -17.69 -20.13 25.99
CA THR A 161 -17.90 -21.17 24.97
C THR A 161 -18.45 -20.59 23.68
N ALA A 162 -19.42 -19.66 23.75
CA ALA A 162 -19.95 -18.98 22.57
C ALA A 162 -18.89 -18.09 21.87
N LEU A 163 -17.96 -17.51 22.62
CA LEU A 163 -16.85 -16.75 22.07
C LEU A 163 -15.80 -17.66 21.43
N ALA A 164 -15.50 -18.80 22.05
CA ALA A 164 -14.58 -19.80 21.52
C ALA A 164 -15.08 -20.41 20.21
N GLU A 165 -16.38 -20.70 20.10
CA GLU A 165 -17.01 -21.17 18.86
C GLU A 165 -16.93 -20.11 17.75
N LYS A 166 -17.18 -18.83 18.06
CA LYS A 166 -17.02 -17.74 17.09
C LYS A 166 -15.57 -17.54 16.66
N VAL A 167 -14.61 -17.68 17.57
CA VAL A 167 -13.18 -17.59 17.25
C VAL A 167 -12.77 -18.74 16.32
N ALA A 168 -13.26 -19.96 16.58
CA ALA A 168 -13.01 -21.10 15.70
C ALA A 168 -13.61 -20.89 14.29
N GLU A 169 -14.87 -20.46 14.21
CA GLU A 169 -15.55 -20.16 12.93
C GLU A 169 -14.85 -19.04 12.14
N LEU A 170 -14.44 -17.96 12.82
CA LEU A 170 -13.74 -16.86 12.18
C LEU A 170 -12.34 -17.26 11.71
N THR A 171 -11.64 -18.12 12.47
CA THR A 171 -10.32 -18.62 12.10
C THR A 171 -10.40 -19.52 10.87
N GLU A 172 -11.43 -20.39 10.79
CA GLU A 172 -11.68 -21.24 9.62
C GLU A 172 -12.02 -20.40 8.39
N ARG A 173 -12.86 -19.37 8.52
CA ARG A 173 -13.14 -18.42 7.42
C ARG A 173 -11.91 -17.65 6.97
N LEU A 174 -11.01 -17.29 7.90
CA LEU A 174 -9.77 -16.58 7.60
C LEU A 174 -8.82 -17.50 6.81
N GLN A 175 -8.65 -18.75 7.23
CA GLN A 175 -7.88 -19.75 6.49
C GLN A 175 -8.46 -20.02 5.10
N GLN A 176 -9.79 -20.09 4.97
CA GLN A 176 -10.45 -20.28 3.69
C GLN A 176 -10.25 -19.08 2.76
N ALA A 177 -10.37 -17.85 3.29
CA ALA A 177 -10.12 -16.62 2.55
C ALA A 177 -8.64 -16.48 2.15
N GLU A 178 -7.70 -16.87 3.01
CA GLU A 178 -6.27 -16.89 2.70
C GLU A 178 -5.94 -17.90 1.60
N ALA A 179 -6.55 -19.09 1.64
CA ALA A 179 -6.39 -20.09 0.59
C ALA A 179 -6.99 -19.61 -0.75
N GLU A 180 -8.13 -18.94 -0.71
CA GLU A 180 -8.76 -18.36 -1.91
C GLU A 180 -7.93 -17.19 -2.47
N ILE A 181 -7.37 -16.32 -1.61
CA ILE A 181 -6.43 -15.27 -2.01
C ILE A 181 -5.16 -15.87 -2.60
N ALA A 182 -4.62 -16.94 -2.01
CA ALA A 182 -3.44 -17.63 -2.54
C ALA A 182 -3.72 -18.26 -3.91
N ALA A 183 -4.90 -18.87 -4.09
CA ALA A 183 -5.33 -19.41 -5.38
C ALA A 183 -5.54 -18.30 -6.42
N LEU A 184 -6.13 -17.16 -6.04
CA LEU A 184 -6.31 -16.00 -6.90
C LEU A 184 -4.96 -15.36 -7.27
N LYS A 185 -4.01 -15.27 -6.32
CA LYS A 185 -2.64 -14.82 -6.58
C LYS A 185 -1.86 -15.79 -7.47
N GLY A 186 -2.10 -17.10 -7.36
CA GLY A 186 -1.49 -18.09 -8.25
C GLY A 186 -2.10 -18.13 -9.66
N ARG A 187 -3.33 -17.63 -9.82
CA ARG A 187 -4.05 -17.60 -11.10
C ARG A 187 -3.99 -16.25 -11.81
N ALA A 188 -3.68 -15.17 -11.09
CA ALA A 188 -3.46 -13.85 -11.66
C ALA A 188 -1.97 -13.69 -12.04
N PRO A 189 -1.63 -13.41 -13.30
CA PRO A 189 -0.27 -13.04 -13.64
C PRO A 189 0.08 -11.76 -12.89
N THR A 190 1.12 -11.88 -12.07
CA THR A 190 1.74 -10.86 -11.23
C THR A 190 1.85 -9.53 -11.97
N PHE A 191 1.22 -8.47 -11.41
CA PHE A 191 1.54 -7.05 -11.58
C PHE A 191 2.60 -6.72 -12.65
N ARG A 192 2.21 -6.60 -13.92
CA ARG A 192 3.09 -5.95 -14.90
C ARG A 192 2.49 -4.70 -15.56
N HIS A 193 1.17 -4.49 -15.53
CA HIS A 193 0.56 -3.47 -16.38
C HIS A 193 -0.43 -2.57 -15.66
N MET A 194 0.04 -1.37 -15.28
CA MET A 194 -0.76 -0.33 -14.62
C MET A 194 -1.86 0.29 -15.50
N THR A 195 -1.88 0.01 -16.82
CA THR A 195 -2.87 0.53 -17.75
C THR A 195 -3.25 -0.53 -18.81
N PRO A 196 -4.45 -0.46 -19.41
CA PRO A 196 -4.85 -1.36 -20.50
C PRO A 196 -3.90 -1.33 -21.71
N LEU A 197 -3.20 -0.22 -21.92
CA LEU A 197 -2.18 -0.11 -22.98
C LEU A 197 -0.91 -0.87 -22.65
N LEU A 198 -0.48 -0.88 -21.38
CA LEU A 198 0.69 -1.65 -20.95
C LEU A 198 0.39 -3.16 -21.00
N GLU A 199 -0.84 -3.55 -20.71
CA GLU A 199 -1.29 -4.95 -20.79
C GLU A 199 -1.22 -5.42 -22.25
N LEU A 200 -1.71 -4.58 -23.16
CA LEU A 200 -1.59 -4.81 -24.59
C LEU A 200 -0.13 -4.89 -25.05
N VAL A 201 0.77 -4.06 -24.52
CA VAL A 201 2.22 -4.13 -24.82
C VAL A 201 2.79 -5.50 -24.45
N ALA A 202 2.47 -6.05 -23.29
CA ALA A 202 2.99 -7.37 -22.92
C ALA A 202 2.32 -8.52 -23.65
N GLU A 203 1.04 -8.42 -23.99
CA GLU A 203 0.41 -9.41 -24.86
C GLU A 203 1.08 -9.45 -26.23
N VAL A 204 1.47 -8.28 -26.77
CA VAL A 204 2.27 -8.20 -28.00
C VAL A 204 3.65 -8.86 -27.79
N GLN A 205 4.31 -8.59 -26.67
CA GLN A 205 5.59 -9.20 -26.32
C GLN A 205 5.50 -10.72 -26.24
N GLU A 206 4.54 -11.26 -25.50
CA GLU A 206 4.36 -12.70 -25.35
C GLU A 206 4.02 -13.36 -26.70
N ARG A 207 3.13 -12.72 -27.47
CA ARG A 207 2.63 -13.26 -28.73
C ARG A 207 3.70 -13.36 -29.81
N TYR A 208 4.53 -12.33 -29.95
CA TYR A 208 5.50 -12.23 -31.04
C TYR A 208 6.94 -12.48 -30.60
N TRP A 209 7.21 -12.38 -29.30
CA TRP A 209 8.56 -12.42 -28.72
C TRP A 209 8.65 -13.20 -27.39
N GLY A 210 7.73 -14.13 -27.13
CA GLY A 210 7.78 -15.04 -25.98
C GLY A 210 8.91 -16.07 -26.09
N ASP A 211 8.66 -17.31 -25.65
CA ASP A 211 9.71 -18.35 -25.50
C ASP A 211 10.52 -18.69 -26.76
N ASN A 212 10.04 -18.32 -27.96
CA ASN A 212 10.68 -18.63 -29.25
C ASN A 212 11.51 -17.48 -29.83
N TRP A 213 11.66 -16.35 -29.13
CA TRP A 213 12.45 -15.23 -29.64
C TRP A 213 13.95 -15.40 -29.41
N ASP A 214 14.73 -15.16 -30.46
CA ASP A 214 16.19 -15.14 -30.40
C ASP A 214 16.71 -13.86 -31.08
N GLN A 215 17.44 -13.03 -30.31
CA GLN A 215 18.04 -11.80 -30.82
C GLN A 215 19.01 -12.06 -32.00
N SER A 216 19.62 -13.24 -32.05
CA SER A 216 20.60 -13.64 -33.06
C SER A 216 19.98 -14.27 -34.30
N ASP A 217 18.69 -14.62 -34.27
CA ASP A 217 17.96 -15.20 -35.39
C ASP A 217 16.96 -14.19 -35.99
N PRO A 218 17.26 -13.61 -37.17
CA PRO A 218 16.36 -12.68 -37.86
C PRO A 218 14.99 -13.28 -38.18
N ASP A 219 14.89 -14.60 -38.32
CA ASP A 219 13.64 -15.29 -38.67
C ASP A 219 12.67 -15.35 -37.48
N THR A 220 13.14 -15.07 -36.27
CA THR A 220 12.29 -14.93 -35.07
C THR A 220 11.71 -13.50 -34.91
N ASN A 221 12.05 -12.56 -35.80
CA ASN A 221 11.48 -11.21 -35.78
C ASN A 221 10.20 -11.11 -36.61
N THR A 222 9.11 -10.72 -35.96
CA THR A 222 7.85 -10.45 -36.65
C THR A 222 7.86 -9.07 -37.32
N ARG A 223 7.21 -8.97 -38.50
CA ARG A 223 7.07 -7.70 -39.23
C ARG A 223 6.20 -6.73 -38.44
N GLN A 224 6.61 -5.46 -38.43
CA GLN A 224 5.92 -4.41 -37.69
C GLN A 224 4.48 -4.19 -38.19
N ASP A 225 4.22 -4.35 -39.49
CA ASP A 225 2.89 -4.20 -40.08
C ASP A 225 1.88 -5.20 -39.48
N ASP A 226 2.29 -6.46 -39.33
CA ASP A 226 1.44 -7.55 -38.80
C ASP A 226 1.09 -7.30 -37.33
N ILE A 227 2.04 -6.73 -36.58
CA ILE A 227 1.86 -6.35 -35.17
C ILE A 227 0.87 -5.18 -35.06
N VAL A 228 1.05 -4.14 -35.89
CA VAL A 228 0.18 -2.95 -35.89
C VAL A 228 -1.24 -3.32 -36.31
N GLU A 229 -1.40 -4.17 -37.32
CA GLU A 229 -2.71 -4.65 -37.76
C GLU A 229 -3.43 -5.42 -36.65
N TRP A 230 -2.70 -6.30 -35.94
CA TRP A 230 -3.23 -7.02 -34.80
C TRP A 230 -3.66 -6.09 -33.65
N ILE A 231 -2.85 -5.07 -33.33
CA ILE A 231 -3.18 -4.09 -32.28
C ILE A 231 -4.40 -3.24 -32.68
N LYS A 232 -4.57 -2.90 -33.96
CA LYS A 232 -5.74 -2.13 -34.45
C LYS A 232 -7.06 -2.88 -34.27
N ALA A 233 -7.03 -4.21 -34.23
CA ALA A 233 -8.20 -5.03 -33.91
C ALA A 233 -8.55 -5.02 -32.40
N ASP A 234 -7.62 -4.61 -31.54
CA ASP A 234 -7.82 -4.61 -30.10
C ASP A 234 -8.62 -3.37 -29.63
N PRO A 235 -9.72 -3.56 -28.87
CA PRO A 235 -10.52 -2.46 -28.34
C PRO A 235 -9.74 -1.44 -27.49
N ARG A 236 -8.64 -1.85 -26.84
CA ARG A 236 -7.79 -1.03 -25.97
C ARG A 236 -6.91 -0.06 -26.76
N CYS A 237 -6.68 -0.31 -28.05
CA CYS A 237 -5.99 0.62 -28.94
C CYS A 237 -6.73 1.96 -29.08
N GLY A 238 -8.04 1.98 -28.81
CA GLY A 238 -8.87 3.17 -28.87
C GLY A 238 -9.13 3.67 -30.29
N LYS A 239 -10.01 4.66 -30.41
CA LYS A 239 -10.47 5.20 -31.69
C LYS A 239 -9.95 6.61 -31.95
N ASN A 240 -9.76 6.96 -33.22
CA ASN A 240 -9.44 8.31 -33.67
C ASN A 240 -10.70 9.21 -33.65
N ASN A 241 -10.55 10.48 -34.02
CA ASN A 241 -11.65 11.46 -34.07
C ASN A 241 -12.76 11.10 -35.09
N LYS A 242 -12.55 10.08 -35.94
CA LYS A 242 -13.50 9.55 -36.92
C LYS A 242 -14.16 8.24 -36.46
N GLY A 243 -13.82 7.73 -35.27
CA GLY A 243 -14.35 6.48 -34.73
C GLY A 243 -13.68 5.20 -35.24
N GLU A 244 -12.57 5.33 -35.97
CA GLU A 244 -11.78 4.20 -36.50
C GLU A 244 -10.63 3.85 -35.55
N PRO A 245 -10.07 2.63 -35.58
CA PRO A 245 -8.90 2.26 -34.78
C PRO A 245 -7.74 3.26 -34.93
N SER A 246 -7.15 3.67 -33.80
CA SER A 246 -6.07 4.64 -33.79
C SER A 246 -4.74 4.04 -34.23
N GLU A 247 -4.38 4.26 -35.49
CA GLU A 247 -3.11 3.80 -36.08
C GLU A 247 -1.88 4.27 -35.29
N LYS A 248 -1.85 5.56 -34.90
CA LYS A 248 -0.76 6.11 -34.07
C LYS A 248 -0.61 5.40 -32.72
N ARG A 249 -1.71 4.98 -32.09
CA ARG A 249 -1.65 4.26 -30.82
C ARG A 249 -1.15 2.83 -31.04
N ALA A 250 -1.58 2.19 -32.11
CA ALA A 250 -1.09 0.86 -32.48
C ALA A 250 0.41 0.86 -32.77
N GLU A 251 0.90 1.86 -33.52
CA GLU A 251 2.32 2.07 -33.78
C GLU A 251 3.12 2.27 -32.49
N MET A 252 2.62 3.12 -31.58
CA MET A 252 3.28 3.36 -30.29
C MET A 252 3.37 2.09 -29.44
N VAL A 253 2.30 1.30 -29.38
CA VAL A 253 2.30 0.02 -28.65
C VAL A 253 3.28 -0.97 -29.29
N ALA A 254 3.30 -1.09 -30.62
CA ALA A 254 4.22 -1.95 -31.35
C ALA A 254 5.69 -1.57 -31.11
N ILE A 255 5.99 -0.27 -31.07
CA ILE A 255 7.35 0.24 -30.80
C ILE A 255 7.77 -0.07 -29.37
N VAL A 256 6.89 0.17 -28.39
CA VAL A 256 7.20 -0.07 -26.96
C VAL A 256 7.32 -1.56 -26.66
N ALA A 257 6.56 -2.41 -27.34
CA ALA A 257 6.63 -3.86 -27.18
C ALA A 257 7.93 -4.46 -27.73
N LYS A 258 8.55 -3.84 -28.73
CA LYS A 258 9.75 -4.40 -29.38
C LYS A 258 10.90 -4.61 -28.37
N PRO A 259 11.52 -5.81 -28.31
CA PRO A 259 12.68 -6.07 -27.46
C PRO A 259 13.84 -5.11 -27.73
N ILE A 260 14.49 -4.63 -26.67
CA ILE A 260 15.65 -3.72 -26.79
C ILE A 260 16.86 -4.53 -27.26
N THR A 261 17.18 -4.45 -28.55
CA THR A 261 18.44 -4.98 -29.08
C THR A 261 19.58 -4.02 -28.73
N ARG A 262 20.39 -4.35 -27.72
CA ARG A 262 21.68 -3.66 -27.51
C ARG A 262 22.62 -4.05 -28.66
N SER A 263 22.77 -3.20 -29.68
CA SER A 263 23.92 -3.30 -30.57
C SER A 263 25.18 -2.98 -29.76
N PRO A 264 26.29 -3.74 -29.91
CA PRO A 264 27.55 -3.34 -29.31
C PRO A 264 28.00 -2.02 -29.94
N SER A 265 28.23 -1.04 -29.07
CA SER A 265 29.03 0.18 -29.23
C SER A 265 29.39 0.60 -30.67
N ASN A 266 28.76 1.66 -31.16
CA ASN A 266 29.48 2.60 -32.04
C ASN A 266 30.53 3.32 -31.20
N SER A 267 31.65 2.65 -30.92
CA SER A 267 32.87 3.34 -30.49
C SER A 267 33.36 4.17 -31.68
N PRO A 268 33.67 5.47 -31.52
CA PRO A 268 34.37 6.21 -32.56
C PRO A 268 35.73 5.56 -32.81
N PRO A 269 36.29 5.65 -34.04
CA PRO A 269 37.63 5.13 -34.28
C PRO A 269 38.61 5.88 -33.38
N GLU A 270 39.42 5.13 -32.63
CA GLU A 270 40.53 5.68 -31.85
C GLU A 270 41.55 6.37 -32.78
N PRO A 271 42.22 7.43 -32.29
CA PRO A 271 43.06 8.33 -33.09
C PRO A 271 44.32 7.70 -33.69
#